data_AF-A0A973L5Y6-F1
#
_entry.id   AF-A0A973L5Y6-F1
#
_cell.length_a   1.000
_cell.length_b   1.000
_cell.length_c   1.000
_cell.angle_alpha   90.00
_cell.angle_beta   90.00
_cell.angle_gamma   90.00
#
_symmetry.space_group_name_H-M   'P 1'
#
loop_
_entity.id
_entity.type
_entity.pdbx_description
1 polymer ?
#
loop_
_entity_poly.entity_id
_entity_poly.type
_entity_poly.pdbx_seq_one_letter_code
_entity_poly.pdbx_strand_id
1 'polypeptide(L)'
;MRSARQGIPEATVARLPVYLRALISMQERGIVTVSSEELAASAGVNSAKLRKDFSYLGSYGTRGVGYEVSFLVYQISRELGLTQDWAVAIIGIGNLGHALANYGGFASRGFRVAALFDADPALTGSVVAGVRVRHSDELESAIRGLGISIFVIATPAPAAQAVADRLVAAGITSILNFAPVVLNVPEGVDVRKVDLSIELQILAFHEQRKGGHALPQAGRAGGAAETDPGPDGGRRAVRSAPAAAATPHAPGRSLDASLIDTGIPS
;
A
#
# COMPACT_ATOMS: atom_id res chain seq x y z
N MET A 1 12.83 41.25 -3.78
CA MET A 1 13.72 40.53 -4.72
C MET A 1 13.46 39.02 -4.56
N ARG A 2 12.53 38.45 -5.34
CA ARG A 2 12.24 37.01 -5.34
C ARG A 2 13.18 36.34 -6.35
N SER A 3 14.25 35.70 -5.87
CA SER A 3 15.01 34.79 -6.73
C SER A 3 14.21 33.49 -6.81
N ALA A 4 13.62 33.24 -7.97
CA ALA A 4 12.86 32.03 -8.24
C ALA A 4 13.78 30.81 -8.15
N ARG A 5 13.74 30.11 -7.01
CA ARG A 5 14.09 28.68 -6.99
C ARG A 5 13.14 28.02 -7.97
N GLN A 6 13.63 27.50 -9.10
CA GLN A 6 12.84 26.58 -9.91
C GLN A 6 12.42 25.44 -8.98
N GLY A 7 11.12 25.37 -8.66
CA GLY A 7 10.60 24.36 -7.75
C GLY A 7 10.90 22.97 -8.28
N ILE A 8 11.23 22.04 -7.38
CA ILE A 8 11.37 20.63 -7.73
C ILE A 8 10.02 20.15 -8.29
N PRO A 9 9.95 19.56 -9.50
CA PRO A 9 8.70 19.09 -10.06
C PRO A 9 8.02 18.07 -9.13
N GLU A 10 6.69 18.09 -9.03
CA GLU A 10 5.95 17.17 -8.16
C GLU A 10 6.25 15.70 -8.49
N ALA A 11 6.38 15.38 -9.77
CA ALA A 11 6.77 14.04 -10.21
C ALA A 11 8.14 13.62 -9.66
N THR A 12 9.07 14.56 -9.50
CA THR A 12 10.38 14.32 -8.88
C THR A 12 10.21 14.12 -7.37
N VAL A 13 9.44 14.98 -6.68
CA VAL A 13 9.12 14.84 -5.24
C VAL A 13 8.52 13.45 -4.95
N ALA A 14 7.62 12.95 -5.79
CA ALA A 14 7.04 11.62 -5.65
C ALA A 14 8.06 10.47 -5.80
N ARG A 15 9.20 10.69 -6.48
CA ARG A 15 10.25 9.67 -6.66
C ARG A 15 11.37 9.76 -5.63
N LEU A 16 11.61 10.92 -5.01
CA LEU A 16 12.65 11.12 -4.01
C LEU A 16 12.59 10.08 -2.86
N PRO A 17 11.42 9.71 -2.29
CA PRO A 17 11.34 8.67 -1.26
C PRO A 17 11.84 7.30 -1.73
N VAL A 18 11.67 6.98 -3.02
CA VAL A 18 12.15 5.71 -3.61
C VAL A 18 13.68 5.70 -3.67
N TYR A 19 14.28 6.83 -4.06
CA TYR A 19 15.73 7.00 -4.05
C TYR A 19 16.31 6.94 -2.65
N LEU A 20 15.67 7.63 -1.69
CA LEU A 20 16.07 7.62 -0.30
C LEU A 20 16.06 6.20 0.28
N ARG A 21 15.03 5.39 -0.03
CA ARG A 21 14.96 3.99 0.41
C ARG A 21 16.12 3.16 -0.14
N ALA A 22 16.44 3.30 -1.43
CA ALA A 22 17.57 2.60 -2.05
C ALA A 22 18.91 3.01 -1.41
N LEU A 23 19.11 4.30 -1.18
CA LEU A 23 20.32 4.85 -0.55
C LEU A 23 20.49 4.40 0.90
N ILE A 24 19.42 4.38 1.70
CA ILE A 24 19.46 3.86 3.07
C ILE A 24 19.90 2.39 3.07
N SER A 25 19.33 1.56 2.20
CA SER A 25 19.74 0.16 2.06
C SER A 25 21.20 0.00 1.59
N MET A 26 21.72 0.93 0.80
CA MET A 26 23.13 0.95 0.42
C MET A 26 24.03 1.35 1.61
N GLN A 27 23.61 2.35 2.38
CA GLN A 27 24.32 2.81 3.58
C GLN A 27 24.40 1.71 4.64
N GLU A 28 23.30 0.98 4.87
CA GLU A 28 23.25 -0.18 5.78
C GLU A 28 24.21 -1.31 5.37
N ARG A 29 24.50 -1.43 4.06
CA ARG A 29 25.50 -2.37 3.52
C ARG A 29 26.93 -1.82 3.50
N GLY A 30 27.15 -0.61 4.03
CA GLY A 30 28.46 0.04 4.06
C GLY A 30 28.94 0.57 2.70
N ILE A 31 28.04 0.74 1.71
CA ILE A 31 28.41 1.32 0.42
C ILE A 31 28.61 2.83 0.60
N VAL A 32 29.82 3.30 0.28
CA VAL A 32 30.21 4.72 0.42
C VAL A 32 29.84 5.52 -0.83
N THR A 33 30.06 4.96 -2.02
CA THR A 33 29.79 5.61 -3.30
C THR A 33 28.98 4.73 -4.23
N VAL A 34 28.10 5.33 -5.03
CA VAL A 34 27.25 4.61 -6.00
C VAL A 34 27.18 5.35 -7.33
N SER A 35 27.13 4.64 -8.45
CA SER A 35 26.89 5.24 -9.77
C SER A 35 25.41 5.59 -10.01
N SER A 36 25.12 6.43 -11.01
CA SER A 36 23.73 6.70 -11.41
C SER A 36 23.00 5.46 -11.88
N GLU A 37 23.70 4.56 -12.57
CA GLU A 37 23.19 3.32 -13.13
C GLU A 37 22.79 2.35 -12.02
N GLU A 38 23.67 2.11 -11.05
CA GLU A 38 23.41 1.22 -9.91
C GLU A 38 22.28 1.75 -9.03
N LEU A 39 22.29 3.05 -8.72
CA LEU A 39 21.23 3.65 -7.92
C LEU A 39 19.88 3.61 -8.64
N ALA A 40 19.86 3.89 -9.94
CA ALA A 40 18.64 3.83 -10.74
C ALA A 40 18.08 2.40 -10.81
N ALA A 41 18.95 1.39 -10.99
CA ALA A 41 18.57 -0.01 -10.97
C ALA A 41 17.99 -0.41 -9.61
N SER A 42 18.64 -0.03 -8.51
CA SER A 42 18.16 -0.31 -7.14
C SER A 42 16.84 0.39 -6.82
N ALA A 43 16.59 1.56 -7.42
CA ALA A 43 15.34 2.31 -7.24
C ALA A 43 14.25 1.92 -8.25
N GLY A 44 14.54 1.05 -9.22
CA GLY A 44 13.60 0.66 -10.27
C GLY A 44 13.24 1.80 -11.24
N VAL A 45 14.16 2.72 -11.50
CA VAL A 45 13.98 3.84 -12.42
C VAL A 45 15.01 3.85 -13.55
N ASN A 46 14.77 4.66 -14.57
CA ASN A 46 15.77 4.92 -15.61
C ASN A 46 16.86 5.90 -15.11
N SER A 47 18.13 5.62 -15.41
CA SER A 47 19.28 6.43 -14.94
C SER A 47 19.29 7.86 -15.48
N ALA A 48 18.80 8.10 -16.70
CA ALA A 48 18.66 9.46 -17.23
C ALA A 48 17.60 10.26 -16.46
N LYS A 49 16.50 9.60 -16.05
CA LYS A 49 15.46 10.22 -15.21
C LYS A 49 16.00 10.55 -13.81
N LEU A 50 16.76 9.64 -13.21
CA LEU A 50 17.43 9.88 -11.92
C LEU A 50 18.39 11.07 -11.99
N ARG A 51 19.26 11.12 -13.01
CA ARG A 51 20.20 12.25 -13.20
C ARG A 51 19.46 13.58 -13.36
N LYS A 52 18.35 13.59 -14.11
CA LYS A 52 17.48 14.77 -14.24
C LYS A 52 16.88 15.17 -12.90
N ASP A 53 16.36 14.22 -12.13
CA ASP A 53 15.78 14.49 -10.81
C ASP A 53 16.80 15.08 -9.84
N PHE A 54 18.00 14.52 -9.80
CA PHE A 54 19.05 15.02 -8.92
C PHE A 54 19.57 16.38 -9.35
N SER A 55 19.51 16.71 -10.65
CA SER A 55 19.91 18.05 -11.10
C SER A 55 19.07 19.19 -10.50
N TYR A 56 17.82 18.92 -10.08
CA TYR A 56 17.00 19.88 -9.35
C TYR A 56 17.40 20.04 -7.88
N LEU A 57 18.00 19.01 -7.28
CA LEU A 57 18.47 19.06 -5.90
C LEU A 57 19.83 19.78 -5.82
N GLY A 58 20.64 19.69 -6.88
CA GLY A 58 21.96 20.28 -6.99
C GLY A 58 22.95 19.40 -7.77
N SER A 59 24.18 19.87 -7.97
CA SER A 59 25.23 19.06 -8.62
C SER A 59 25.88 18.12 -7.59
N TYR A 60 25.28 16.95 -7.38
CA TYR A 60 25.73 16.00 -6.35
C TYR A 60 26.45 14.80 -6.93
N GLY A 61 27.41 14.98 -7.81
CA GLY A 61 28.18 13.85 -8.32
C GLY A 61 29.47 14.31 -8.95
N THR A 62 30.54 13.56 -8.71
CA THR A 62 31.81 13.79 -9.41
C THR A 62 31.84 12.87 -10.63
N ARG A 63 32.07 13.46 -11.81
CA ARG A 63 32.16 12.71 -13.07
C ARG A 63 33.25 11.63 -12.94
N GLY A 64 32.88 10.37 -13.07
CA GLY A 64 33.79 9.22 -12.92
C GLY A 64 33.90 8.64 -11.51
N VAL A 65 33.27 9.23 -10.49
CA VAL A 65 33.27 8.73 -9.09
C VAL A 65 31.86 8.34 -8.63
N GLY A 66 30.83 9.04 -9.11
CA GLY A 66 29.44 8.79 -8.72
C GLY A 66 29.00 9.68 -7.56
N TYR A 67 28.07 9.16 -6.78
CA TYR A 67 27.39 9.83 -5.68
C TYR A 67 27.89 9.29 -4.34
N GLU A 68 28.21 10.17 -3.40
CA GLU A 68 28.47 9.74 -2.02
C GLU A 68 27.13 9.47 -1.32
N VAL A 69 26.98 8.27 -0.78
CA VAL A 69 25.69 7.73 -0.32
C VAL A 69 25.17 8.51 0.87
N SER A 70 25.99 8.73 1.90
CA SER A 70 25.55 9.38 3.14
C SER A 70 25.14 10.84 2.93
N PHE A 71 25.87 11.55 2.07
CA PHE A 71 25.55 12.90 1.65
C PHE A 71 24.24 12.94 0.87
N LEU A 72 24.02 12.04 -0.09
CA LEU A 72 22.72 11.99 -0.79
C LEU A 72 21.55 11.66 0.14
N VAL A 73 21.74 10.74 1.09
CA VAL A 73 20.73 10.46 2.12
C VAL A 73 20.38 11.73 2.87
N TYR A 74 21.38 12.47 3.35
CA TYR A 74 21.15 13.73 4.06
C TYR A 74 20.44 14.78 3.19
N GLN A 75 20.90 14.99 1.96
CA GLN A 75 20.31 15.98 1.05
C GLN A 75 18.85 15.65 0.74
N ILE A 76 18.54 14.41 0.34
CA ILE A 76 17.17 14.01 0.01
C ILE A 76 16.28 14.07 1.25
N SER A 77 16.75 13.63 2.41
CA SER A 77 16.00 13.76 3.67
C SER A 77 15.68 15.21 3.99
N ARG A 78 16.62 16.13 3.81
CA ARG A 78 16.39 17.57 4.02
C ARG A 78 15.37 18.14 3.05
N GLU A 79 15.48 17.82 1.76
CA GLU A 79 14.54 18.32 0.73
C GLU A 79 13.12 17.73 0.93
N LEU A 80 13.00 16.53 1.47
CA LEU A 80 11.71 15.93 1.86
C LEU A 80 11.19 16.40 3.24
N GLY A 81 11.94 17.25 3.96
CA GLY A 81 11.57 17.71 5.29
C GLY A 81 11.66 16.63 6.38
N LEU A 82 12.39 15.55 6.15
CA LEU A 82 12.55 14.41 7.08
C LEU A 82 13.67 14.62 8.11
N THR A 83 14.20 15.85 8.23
CA THR A 83 15.16 16.23 9.27
C THR A 83 14.50 16.65 10.58
N GLN A 84 13.17 16.59 10.65
CA GLN A 84 12.36 16.83 11.83
C GLN A 84 11.27 15.76 11.94
N ASP A 85 10.75 15.57 13.15
CA ASP A 85 9.63 14.66 13.36
C ASP A 85 8.29 15.33 12.99
N TRP A 86 7.49 14.62 12.22
CA TRP A 86 6.12 14.99 11.88
C TRP A 86 5.15 14.22 12.76
N ALA A 87 4.29 14.94 13.48
CA ALA A 87 3.21 14.34 14.24
C ALA A 87 2.07 13.92 13.30
N VAL A 88 1.66 12.65 13.41
CA VAL A 88 0.63 12.01 12.58
C VAL A 88 -0.56 11.60 13.44
N ALA A 89 -1.77 11.87 12.96
CA ALA A 89 -2.99 11.27 13.50
C ALA A 89 -3.53 10.19 12.56
N ILE A 90 -4.10 9.12 13.12
CA ILE A 90 -4.83 8.11 12.36
C ILE A 90 -6.30 8.15 12.77
N ILE A 91 -7.19 8.24 11.79
CA ILE A 91 -8.65 8.29 11.97
C ILE A 91 -9.25 7.03 11.38
N GLY A 92 -10.00 6.29 12.21
CA GLY A 92 -10.48 4.95 11.90
C GLY A 92 -9.48 3.90 12.35
N ILE A 93 -9.70 3.33 13.53
CA ILE A 93 -8.93 2.29 14.20
C ILE A 93 -9.63 0.93 14.02
N GLY A 94 -10.04 0.64 12.78
CA GLY A 94 -10.35 -0.72 12.33
C GLY A 94 -9.07 -1.52 12.06
N ASN A 95 -9.19 -2.65 11.36
CA ASN A 95 -8.02 -3.52 11.05
C ASN A 95 -6.84 -2.76 10.42
N LEU A 96 -7.11 -1.89 9.43
CA LEU A 96 -6.08 -1.12 8.77
C LEU A 96 -5.48 -0.04 9.68
N GLY A 97 -6.31 0.70 10.41
CA GLY A 97 -5.84 1.71 11.36
C GLY A 97 -4.95 1.12 12.46
N HIS A 98 -5.34 -0.04 13.01
CA HIS A 98 -4.51 -0.81 13.95
C HIS A 98 -3.16 -1.21 13.33
N ALA A 99 -3.15 -1.72 12.10
CA ALA A 99 -1.92 -2.11 11.42
C ALA A 99 -0.99 -0.90 11.19
N LEU A 100 -1.55 0.23 10.75
CA LEU A 100 -0.81 1.47 10.53
C LEU A 100 -0.25 2.04 11.85
N ALA A 101 -1.01 2.01 12.93
CA ALA A 101 -0.56 2.48 14.24
C ALA A 101 0.62 1.65 14.79
N ASN A 102 0.63 0.33 14.54
CA ASN A 102 1.71 -0.57 14.95
C ASN A 102 2.88 -0.63 13.96
N TYR A 103 2.82 0.12 12.85
CA TYR A 103 3.87 0.08 11.84
C TYR A 103 5.09 0.91 12.27
N GLY A 104 6.10 0.23 12.82
CA GLY A 104 7.35 0.86 13.27
C GLY A 104 8.12 1.62 12.19
N GLY A 105 7.82 1.37 10.90
CA GLY A 105 8.45 2.06 9.78
C GLY A 105 8.15 3.56 9.72
N PHE A 106 7.06 4.04 10.33
CA PHE A 106 6.78 5.49 10.42
C PHE A 106 7.79 6.20 11.33
N ALA A 107 7.98 5.72 12.55
CA ALA A 107 8.89 6.33 13.51
C ALA A 107 10.33 6.39 12.97
N SER A 108 10.80 5.31 12.32
CA SER A 108 12.13 5.25 11.69
C SER A 108 12.34 6.28 10.56
N ARG A 109 11.26 6.88 10.05
CA ARG A 109 11.27 7.83 8.93
C ARG A 109 10.87 9.25 9.36
N GLY A 110 10.86 9.54 10.66
CA GLY A 110 10.49 10.85 11.19
C GLY A 110 8.98 11.09 11.24
N PHE A 111 8.16 10.05 11.23
CA PHE A 111 6.70 10.16 11.38
C PHE A 111 6.27 9.53 12.70
N ARG A 112 5.90 10.36 13.68
CA ARG A 112 5.46 9.90 14.99
C ARG A 112 3.94 9.88 15.06
N VAL A 113 3.37 8.71 15.28
CA VAL A 113 1.93 8.56 15.56
C VAL A 113 1.63 9.20 16.91
N ALA A 114 0.96 10.35 16.88
CA ALA A 114 0.72 11.20 18.04
C ALA A 114 -0.71 11.06 18.60
N ALA A 115 -1.67 10.68 17.75
CA ALA A 115 -3.06 10.52 18.14
C ALA A 115 -3.78 9.48 17.29
N LEU A 116 -4.77 8.83 17.88
CA LEU A 116 -5.65 7.86 17.25
C LEU A 116 -7.09 8.29 17.52
N PHE A 117 -7.95 8.25 16.50
CA PHE A 117 -9.37 8.62 16.63
C PHE A 117 -10.27 7.54 16.04
N ASP A 118 -11.35 7.22 16.74
CA ASP A 118 -12.43 6.40 16.20
C ASP A 118 -13.79 6.95 16.61
N ALA A 119 -14.82 6.66 15.81
CA ALA A 119 -16.20 7.01 16.11
C ALA A 119 -16.91 5.93 16.93
N ASP A 120 -16.36 4.71 17.01
CA ASP A 120 -16.86 3.65 17.89
C ASP A 120 -16.54 3.97 19.36
N PRO A 121 -17.55 4.23 20.20
CA PRO A 121 -17.33 4.50 21.62
C PRO A 121 -16.67 3.32 22.34
N ALA A 122 -16.82 2.08 21.86
CA ALA A 122 -16.19 0.90 22.45
C ALA A 122 -14.65 0.90 22.31
N LEU A 123 -14.12 1.57 21.30
CA LEU A 123 -12.67 1.72 21.10
C LEU A 123 -12.09 2.91 21.89
N THR A 124 -12.93 3.86 22.29
CA THR A 124 -12.48 5.06 23.00
C THR A 124 -11.84 4.70 24.34
N GLY A 125 -10.65 5.24 24.61
CA GLY A 125 -9.88 4.97 25.82
C GLY A 125 -8.97 3.73 25.74
N SER A 126 -9.15 2.87 24.73
CA SER A 126 -8.22 1.77 24.46
C SER A 126 -6.83 2.29 24.07
N VAL A 127 -5.81 1.43 24.17
CA VAL A 127 -4.42 1.78 23.84
C VAL A 127 -3.94 0.90 22.69
N VAL A 128 -3.43 1.54 21.64
CA VAL A 128 -2.85 0.87 20.47
C VAL A 128 -1.46 1.44 20.23
N ALA A 129 -0.45 0.58 20.14
CA ALA A 129 0.96 0.99 19.99
C ALA A 129 1.41 2.05 21.03
N GLY A 130 0.88 1.98 22.25
CA GLY A 130 1.16 2.94 23.32
C GLY A 130 0.43 4.29 23.22
N VAL A 131 -0.44 4.48 22.22
CA VAL A 131 -1.24 5.71 22.03
C VAL A 131 -2.70 5.44 22.39
N ARG A 132 -3.30 6.33 23.18
CA ARG A 132 -4.72 6.24 23.55
C ARG A 132 -5.60 6.62 22.37
N VAL A 133 -6.62 5.80 22.10
CA VAL A 133 -7.68 6.10 21.14
C VAL A 133 -8.66 7.11 21.76
N ARG A 134 -8.89 8.20 21.03
CA ARG A 134 -9.83 9.28 21.38
C ARG A 134 -11.12 9.13 20.57
N HIS A 135 -12.20 9.70 21.08
CA HIS A 135 -13.42 9.76 20.30
C HIS A 135 -13.25 10.75 19.15
N SER A 136 -13.88 10.48 18.00
CA SER A 136 -13.79 11.34 16.83
C SER A 136 -14.33 12.75 17.05
N ASP A 137 -15.17 12.98 18.06
CA ASP A 137 -15.65 14.31 18.46
C ASP A 137 -14.56 15.18 19.10
N GLU A 138 -13.47 14.58 19.58
CA GLU A 138 -12.32 15.31 20.14
C GLU A 138 -11.35 15.81 19.06
N LEU A 139 -11.63 15.56 17.77
CA LEU A 139 -10.68 15.82 16.68
C LEU A 139 -10.22 17.28 16.63
N GLU A 140 -11.15 18.24 16.65
CA GLU A 140 -10.86 19.68 16.54
C GLU A 140 -10.11 20.21 17.77
N SER A 141 -10.39 19.68 18.96
CA SER A 141 -9.68 20.09 20.17
C SER A 141 -8.25 19.53 20.19
N ALA A 142 -8.08 18.29 19.72
CA ALA A 142 -6.78 17.64 19.64
C ALA A 142 -5.86 18.24 18.57
N ILE A 143 -6.40 18.67 17.42
CA ILE A 143 -5.65 19.36 16.35
C ILE A 143 -4.88 20.57 16.92
N ARG A 144 -5.54 21.39 17.74
CA ARG A 144 -4.94 22.61 18.30
C ARG A 144 -3.88 22.33 19.37
N GLY A 145 -4.00 21.21 20.10
CA GLY A 145 -3.13 20.90 21.24
C GLY A 145 -1.92 20.03 20.91
N LEU A 146 -1.99 19.19 19.88
CA LEU A 146 -0.99 18.14 19.63
C LEU A 146 -0.01 18.45 18.48
N GLY A 147 -0.16 19.59 17.80
CA GLY A 147 0.74 20.01 16.72
C GLY A 147 0.77 19.03 15.54
N ILE A 148 -0.35 18.34 15.28
CA ILE A 148 -0.44 17.30 14.26
C ILE A 148 -0.46 17.97 12.89
N SER A 149 0.44 17.54 12.01
CA SER A 149 0.59 18.12 10.67
C SER A 149 0.04 17.22 9.56
N ILE A 150 -0.06 15.91 9.81
CA ILE A 150 -0.48 14.92 8.80
C ILE A 150 -1.58 14.05 9.38
N PHE A 151 -2.64 13.86 8.60
CA PHE A 151 -3.80 13.05 9.01
C PHE A 151 -3.98 11.87 8.06
N VAL A 152 -4.09 10.67 8.63
CA VAL A 152 -4.35 9.44 7.91
C VAL A 152 -5.82 9.09 8.06
N ILE A 153 -6.56 9.01 6.96
CA ILE A 153 -7.95 8.55 6.95
C ILE A 153 -7.96 7.07 6.56
N ALA A 154 -8.29 6.22 7.54
CA ALA A 154 -8.45 4.78 7.40
C ALA A 154 -9.88 4.32 7.75
N THR A 155 -10.86 5.20 7.52
CA THR A 155 -12.28 4.95 7.76
C THR A 155 -12.95 4.22 6.58
N PRO A 156 -14.14 3.64 6.78
CA PRO A 156 -15.00 3.24 5.66
C PRO A 156 -15.31 4.42 4.72
N ALA A 157 -15.57 4.11 3.44
CA ALA A 157 -15.82 5.12 2.40
C ALA A 157 -16.96 6.11 2.75
N PRO A 158 -18.11 5.69 3.33
CA PRO A 158 -19.20 6.63 3.64
C PRO A 158 -18.82 7.71 4.66
N ALA A 159 -17.85 7.46 5.52
CA ALA A 159 -17.41 8.40 6.56
C ALA A 159 -16.25 9.30 6.12
N ALA A 160 -15.49 8.90 5.09
CA ALA A 160 -14.21 9.51 4.77
C ALA A 160 -14.31 10.98 4.35
N GLN A 161 -15.33 11.35 3.55
CA GLN A 161 -15.51 12.74 3.13
C GLN A 161 -15.84 13.65 4.32
N ALA A 162 -16.77 13.24 5.19
CA ALA A 162 -17.14 14.02 6.37
C ALA A 162 -15.94 14.25 7.31
N VAL A 163 -15.06 13.24 7.45
CA VAL A 163 -13.80 13.38 8.18
C VAL A 163 -12.86 14.38 7.50
N ALA A 164 -12.69 14.29 6.18
CA ALA A 164 -11.85 15.20 5.42
C ALA A 164 -12.35 16.66 5.54
N ASP A 165 -13.66 16.88 5.43
CA ASP A 165 -14.27 18.21 5.56
C ASP A 165 -13.98 18.83 6.92
N ARG A 166 -14.06 18.05 8.01
CA ARG A 166 -13.72 18.50 9.37
C ARG A 166 -12.25 18.89 9.49
N LEU A 167 -11.34 18.09 8.92
CA LEU A 167 -9.91 18.38 8.90
C LEU A 167 -9.62 19.68 8.15
N VAL A 168 -10.20 19.85 6.96
CA VAL A 168 -10.05 21.05 6.14
C VAL A 168 -10.61 22.28 6.86
N ALA A 169 -11.79 22.17 7.49
CA ALA A 169 -12.38 23.25 8.27
C ALA A 169 -11.50 23.64 9.49
N ALA A 170 -10.74 22.70 10.03
CA ALA A 170 -9.75 22.93 11.08
C ALA A 170 -8.40 23.45 10.56
N GLY A 171 -8.25 23.69 9.25
CA GLY A 171 -7.06 24.24 8.62
C GLY A 171 -5.98 23.21 8.28
N ILE A 172 -6.31 21.92 8.28
CA ILE A 172 -5.38 20.85 7.90
C ILE A 172 -5.26 20.78 6.38
N THR A 173 -4.02 20.74 5.90
CA THR A 173 -3.71 20.75 4.45
C THR A 173 -3.01 19.48 3.97
N SER A 174 -2.75 18.49 4.83
CA SER A 174 -2.02 17.28 4.44
C SER A 174 -2.74 16.01 4.92
N ILE A 175 -3.30 15.27 3.96
CA ILE A 175 -4.12 14.07 4.21
C ILE A 175 -3.56 12.88 3.42
N LEU A 176 -3.36 11.75 4.11
CA LEU A 176 -3.10 10.44 3.51
C LEU A 176 -4.39 9.62 3.56
N ASN A 177 -5.00 9.37 2.42
CA ASN A 177 -6.30 8.72 2.32
C ASN A 177 -6.16 7.24 1.93
N PHE A 178 -6.55 6.34 2.83
CA PHE A 178 -6.70 4.91 2.58
C PHE A 178 -8.16 4.49 2.33
N ALA A 179 -9.13 5.38 2.53
CA ALA A 179 -10.52 5.06 2.22
C ALA A 179 -10.68 4.86 0.70
N PRO A 180 -11.51 3.88 0.27
CA PRO A 180 -11.68 3.55 -1.15
C PRO A 180 -12.63 4.54 -1.86
N VAL A 181 -12.36 5.85 -1.70
CA VAL A 181 -13.12 6.95 -2.28
C VAL A 181 -12.17 8.10 -2.61
N VAL A 182 -12.52 8.88 -3.63
CA VAL A 182 -11.83 10.13 -3.95
C VAL A 182 -12.43 11.24 -3.08
N LEU A 183 -11.59 11.91 -2.30
CA LEU A 183 -12.01 13.03 -1.45
C LEU A 183 -12.10 14.31 -2.29
N ASN A 184 -13.17 15.07 -2.09
CA ASN A 184 -13.30 16.42 -2.63
C ASN A 184 -12.76 17.41 -1.60
N VAL A 185 -11.70 18.13 -1.93
CA VAL A 185 -11.05 19.10 -1.04
C VAL A 185 -10.75 20.38 -1.81
N PRO A 186 -10.68 21.55 -1.14
CA PRO A 186 -10.34 22.81 -1.80
C PRO A 186 -8.88 22.83 -2.26
N GLU A 187 -8.57 23.80 -3.12
CA GLU A 187 -7.19 24.08 -3.54
C GLU A 187 -6.30 24.39 -2.33
N GLY A 188 -5.06 23.89 -2.36
CA GLY A 188 -4.10 24.03 -1.26
C GLY A 188 -4.16 22.92 -0.20
N VAL A 189 -5.08 21.96 -0.34
CA VAL A 189 -5.11 20.73 0.47
C VAL A 189 -4.51 19.58 -0.34
N ASP A 190 -3.39 19.06 0.13
CA ASP A 190 -2.71 17.92 -0.46
C ASP A 190 -3.32 16.61 0.05
N VAL A 191 -3.91 15.84 -0.86
CA VAL A 191 -4.43 14.50 -0.58
C VAL A 191 -3.63 13.47 -1.34
N ARG A 192 -2.93 12.58 -0.62
CA ARG A 192 -2.30 11.40 -1.21
C ARG A 192 -3.19 10.19 -1.01
N LYS A 193 -3.70 9.61 -2.09
CA LYS A 193 -4.49 8.37 -2.06
C LYS A 193 -3.57 7.14 -2.06
N VAL A 194 -3.89 6.16 -1.22
CA VAL A 194 -3.30 4.82 -1.25
C VAL A 194 -4.41 3.81 -1.55
N ASP A 195 -4.28 3.10 -2.66
CA ASP A 195 -5.25 2.10 -3.10
C ASP A 195 -4.54 0.79 -3.44
N LEU A 196 -4.47 -0.11 -2.45
CA LEU A 196 -3.79 -1.40 -2.61
C LEU A 196 -4.47 -2.28 -3.67
N SER A 197 -5.77 -2.08 -3.93
CA SER A 197 -6.52 -2.87 -4.91
C SER A 197 -6.07 -2.54 -6.33
N ILE A 198 -5.80 -1.26 -6.62
CA ILE A 198 -5.27 -0.84 -7.94
C ILE A 198 -3.91 -1.49 -8.20
N GLU A 199 -3.02 -1.52 -7.20
CA GLU A 199 -1.71 -2.17 -7.33
C GLU A 199 -1.83 -3.66 -7.63
N LEU A 200 -2.76 -4.36 -6.96
CA LEU A 200 -3.04 -5.77 -7.24
C LEU A 200 -3.62 -5.99 -8.66
N GLN A 201 -4.46 -5.09 -9.16
CA GLN A 201 -4.98 -5.16 -10.53
C GLN A 201 -3.88 -5.01 -11.57
N ILE A 202 -2.91 -4.10 -11.33
CA ILE A 202 -1.73 -3.94 -12.19
C ILE A 202 -0.89 -5.22 -12.21
N LEU A 203 -0.69 -5.85 -11.04
CA LEU A 203 0.01 -7.14 -10.95
C LEU A 203 -0.76 -8.25 -11.68
N ALA A 204 -2.07 -8.31 -11.52
CA ALA A 204 -2.92 -9.30 -12.22
C ALA A 204 -2.80 -9.18 -13.75
N PHE A 205 -2.75 -7.96 -14.28
CA PHE A 205 -2.50 -7.72 -15.71
C PHE A 205 -1.13 -8.28 -16.16
N HIS A 206 -0.07 -8.07 -15.39
CA HIS A 206 1.25 -8.62 -15.72
C HIS A 206 1.27 -10.15 -15.63
N GLU A 207 0.65 -10.74 -14.61
CA GLU A 207 0.58 -12.20 -14.46
C GLU A 207 -0.20 -12.85 -15.61
N GLN A 208 -1.31 -12.25 -16.04
CA GLN A 208 -2.06 -12.73 -17.21
C GLN A 208 -1.20 -12.74 -18.49
N ARG A 209 -0.35 -11.73 -18.68
CA ARG A 209 0.54 -11.63 -19.85
C ARG A 209 1.71 -12.61 -19.79
N LYS A 210 2.21 -12.93 -18.60
CA LYS A 210 3.21 -14.00 -18.41
C LYS A 210 2.61 -15.38 -18.72
N GLY A 211 1.37 -15.62 -18.32
CA GLY A 211 0.64 -16.87 -18.58
C GLY A 211 0.22 -17.08 -20.04
N GLY A 212 0.18 -16.01 -20.85
CA GLY A 212 -0.24 -16.06 -22.26
C GLY A 212 0.83 -16.52 -23.28
N HIS A 213 2.00 -17.00 -22.84
CA HIS A 213 3.08 -17.49 -23.72
C HIS A 213 3.39 -18.99 -23.58
N ALA A 214 2.44 -19.80 -23.12
CA ALA A 214 2.60 -21.25 -23.04
C ALA A 214 1.35 -22.02 -23.48
N LEU A 215 1.11 -22.11 -24.79
CA LEU A 215 0.40 -23.24 -25.41
C LEU A 215 1.04 -23.52 -26.79
N PRO A 216 1.82 -24.62 -26.95
CA PRO A 216 2.18 -25.11 -28.27
C PRO A 216 0.94 -25.67 -28.97
N GLN A 217 0.69 -25.21 -30.21
CA GLN A 217 -0.21 -25.89 -31.13
C GLN A 217 0.36 -27.28 -31.45
N ALA A 218 -0.27 -28.34 -30.92
CA ALA A 218 -0.05 -29.68 -31.43
C ALA A 218 -0.91 -29.88 -32.68
N GLY A 219 -0.22 -29.89 -33.83
CA GLY A 219 -0.80 -30.04 -35.15
C GLY A 219 -1.61 -31.33 -35.31
N ARG A 220 -2.72 -31.20 -36.02
CA ARG A 220 -3.39 -32.31 -36.69
C ARG A 220 -2.49 -32.78 -37.83
N ALA A 221 -1.75 -33.85 -37.60
CA ALA A 221 -1.17 -34.69 -38.64
C ALA A 221 -1.33 -36.15 -38.22
N GLY A 222 -2.17 -36.87 -38.95
CA GLY A 222 -2.50 -38.26 -38.70
C GLY A 222 -3.51 -38.77 -39.72
N GLY A 223 -3.12 -38.71 -41.00
CA GLY A 223 -3.78 -39.50 -42.04
C GLY A 223 -3.40 -40.97 -41.86
N ALA A 224 -4.40 -41.84 -41.92
CA ALA A 224 -4.21 -43.26 -42.17
C ALA A 224 -5.32 -43.71 -43.11
N ALA A 225 -4.90 -44.44 -44.14
CA ALA A 225 -5.67 -44.79 -45.32
C ALA A 225 -6.69 -45.92 -45.06
N GLU A 226 -7.80 -45.76 -45.76
CA GLU A 226 -8.73 -46.71 -46.37
C GLU A 226 -8.21 -48.14 -46.64
N THR A 227 -8.98 -49.14 -46.15
CA THR A 227 -9.34 -50.38 -46.88
C THR A 227 -10.68 -50.94 -46.33
N ASP A 228 -11.68 -51.06 -47.20
CA ASP A 228 -12.99 -51.75 -47.09
C ASP A 228 -12.89 -53.17 -47.73
N PRO A 229 -13.89 -54.11 -47.82
CA PRO A 229 -15.23 -54.21 -47.20
C PRO A 229 -15.67 -55.58 -46.59
N GLY A 230 -16.66 -55.47 -45.67
CA GLY A 230 -17.92 -56.26 -45.50
C GLY A 230 -17.94 -57.79 -45.28
N PRO A 231 -19.13 -58.41 -45.04
CA PRO A 231 -20.39 -57.91 -44.46
C PRO A 231 -20.95 -58.79 -43.30
N ASP A 232 -22.07 -58.36 -42.72
CA ASP A 232 -23.25 -59.18 -42.33
C ASP A 232 -23.78 -59.03 -40.88
N GLY A 233 -25.10 -58.86 -40.81
CA GLY A 233 -25.96 -59.47 -39.79
C GLY A 233 -26.15 -58.79 -38.42
N GLY A 234 -27.24 -58.03 -38.26
CA GLY A 234 -28.18 -58.35 -37.18
C GLY A 234 -28.53 -57.29 -36.11
N ARG A 235 -29.77 -56.78 -36.24
CA ARG A 235 -30.78 -56.57 -35.16
C ARG A 235 -30.70 -55.36 -34.20
N ARG A 236 -31.56 -54.39 -34.53
CA ARG A 236 -32.52 -53.58 -33.70
C ARG A 236 -32.72 -53.96 -32.21
N ALA A 237 -32.77 -52.93 -31.34
CA ALA A 237 -33.85 -52.57 -30.38
C ALA A 237 -33.39 -51.38 -29.48
N VAL A 238 -33.84 -50.13 -29.66
CA VAL A 238 -34.96 -49.41 -29.01
C VAL A 238 -35.22 -49.74 -27.52
N ARG A 239 -35.13 -48.69 -26.66
CA ARG A 239 -36.05 -48.28 -25.55
C ARG A 239 -35.25 -47.64 -24.40
N SER A 240 -35.33 -46.31 -24.21
CA SER A 240 -36.27 -45.53 -23.38
C SER A 240 -35.76 -45.26 -21.95
N ALA A 241 -35.65 -43.98 -21.60
CA ALA A 241 -35.53 -43.39 -20.26
C ALA A 241 -36.81 -43.65 -19.39
N PRO A 242 -37.03 -43.13 -18.15
CA PRO A 242 -36.29 -42.10 -17.39
C PRO A 242 -36.22 -42.22 -15.83
N ALA A 243 -35.47 -41.29 -15.22
CA ALA A 243 -35.67 -40.48 -13.98
C ALA A 243 -36.20 -41.03 -12.63
N ALA A 244 -35.50 -40.66 -11.53
CA ALA A 244 -35.99 -40.14 -10.22
C ALA A 244 -34.78 -40.09 -9.23
N ALA A 245 -34.35 -38.99 -8.58
CA ALA A 245 -34.96 -38.07 -7.59
C ALA A 245 -34.67 -38.44 -6.10
N ALA A 246 -34.43 -37.38 -5.29
CA ALA A 246 -34.55 -37.24 -3.81
C ALA A 246 -33.31 -37.55 -2.91
N THR A 247 -32.58 -36.58 -2.32
CA THR A 247 -32.76 -35.67 -1.13
C THR A 247 -31.97 -36.12 0.14
N PRO A 248 -31.75 -35.29 1.19
CA PRO A 248 -30.42 -35.10 1.83
C PRO A 248 -30.40 -35.39 3.36
N HIS A 249 -29.25 -35.22 4.04
CA HIS A 249 -29.24 -35.02 5.50
C HIS A 249 -28.02 -34.24 6.03
N ALA A 250 -28.21 -33.52 7.14
CA ALA A 250 -27.32 -32.51 7.73
C ALA A 250 -26.78 -32.98 9.13
N PRO A 251 -26.36 -32.12 10.09
CA PRO A 251 -24.97 -32.00 10.57
C PRO A 251 -24.75 -32.33 12.07
N GLY A 252 -23.49 -32.32 12.55
CA GLY A 252 -23.14 -32.61 13.96
C GLY A 252 -21.93 -31.84 14.54
N ARG A 253 -22.26 -30.82 15.33
CA ARG A 253 -21.65 -30.17 16.53
C ARG A 253 -20.15 -30.23 16.89
N SER A 254 -19.70 -29.05 17.31
CA SER A 254 -18.47 -28.64 18.02
C SER A 254 -18.49 -28.95 19.53
N LEU A 255 -17.28 -29.10 20.08
CA LEU A 255 -16.93 -29.27 21.49
C LEU A 255 -16.51 -27.91 22.10
N ASP A 256 -16.92 -27.64 23.34
CA ASP A 256 -16.39 -26.52 24.15
C ASP A 256 -15.66 -27.05 25.39
N ALA A 257 -14.57 -26.34 25.72
CA ALA A 257 -13.54 -26.72 26.67
C ALA A 257 -13.61 -25.93 27.99
N SER A 258 -13.41 -26.68 29.08
CA SER A 258 -12.77 -26.36 30.37
C SER A 258 -12.55 -24.90 30.81
N LEU A 259 -13.17 -24.57 31.95
CA LEU A 259 -12.72 -23.57 32.92
C LEU A 259 -11.36 -23.96 33.53
N ILE A 260 -10.43 -22.99 33.66
CA ILE A 260 -9.33 -23.04 34.64
C ILE A 260 -9.30 -21.71 35.39
N ASP A 261 -9.65 -21.82 36.66
CA ASP A 261 -9.49 -20.86 37.75
C ASP A 261 -8.04 -20.94 38.26
N THR A 262 -7.33 -19.80 38.40
CA THR A 262 -6.00 -19.76 39.02
C THR A 262 -6.00 -18.71 40.13
N GLY A 263 -6.10 -19.20 41.36
CA GLY A 263 -5.89 -18.45 42.59
C GLY A 263 -4.42 -18.13 42.84
N ILE A 264 -4.21 -16.92 43.36
CA ILE A 264 -2.99 -16.44 44.01
C ILE A 264 -3.04 -16.89 45.49
N PRO A 265 -1.90 -17.11 46.17
CA PRO A 265 -1.62 -16.16 47.25
C PRO A 265 -0.12 -15.84 47.53
N SER A 266 0.03 -14.61 48.04
CA SER A 266 1.06 -14.04 48.96
C SER A 266 2.51 -13.92 48.51
#